data_AF-A0A554VMF5-F1
#
_entry.id   AF-A0A554VMF5-F1
#
_cell.length_a   1.000
_cell.length_b   1.000
_cell.length_c   1.000
_cell.angle_alpha   90.00
_cell.angle_beta   90.00
_cell.angle_gamma   90.00
#
_symmetry.space_group_name_H-M   'P 1'
#
loop_
_entity.id
_entity.type
_entity.pdbx_description
1 polymer ?
#
loop_
_entity_poly.entity_id
_entity_poly.type
_entity_poly.pdbx_seq_one_letter_code
_entity_poly.pdbx_strand_id
1 'polypeptide(L)'
;MRYYILLIFILLQSTIGFSQRGGYYMNHISNSPVSIYNANVNLRSSSSIKSKVIATLNPGDKLQETYTHIRDTINGTPGYWIETQYQNKIAYVWNNLVSRFAFKLHTNTDYRLLIKEESESKIGVKIFHNNQFISHQPIALKANKELSEVFSIGTTHNSDNKEIIVFKFQEPNDFLLYQWDEGALTPFTKKLELPFLNDSQLGYITANNVNIRSEASIKSPIIATLQIPNSVEILNYSFKEDTINNQKGYWSHIKYKHQEAYVWNQFLTPMGAESLKNKEVTFLMKENYLIAIKNGKTIDKIKINGGDNITLLGNLGIPQVEEFITICHYAESCGQTSGDIIYSWNGRKLKYFIDNTGVGDGGLFEGNTTIFPSFINGTRNTINTIYSEGESIDIPSPDLSGTSYNSFYRKKIAKAYTVDTNGKLVPKLTETEKIQTFIEQEFKNCELRYYKTADINKDGIADAFIYMINNKTQNRSTLAIALGNTSGTYKLHSSNNNLIFHDQNDPLTTIDINKNGFQLSIFYSGYYTHPYENCIFKLKYLYNHDINDFQLIQETKLIPSSDDSSWKKELKIYKTNMILFKDSWHSQLSTEN
;
A
#
# COMPACT_ATOMS: atom_id res chain seq x y z
N MET A 1 43.46 33.26 -33.28
CA MET A 1 42.47 33.91 -32.42
C MET A 1 41.11 33.26 -32.67
N ARG A 2 40.76 32.24 -31.89
CA ARG A 2 39.40 31.67 -31.77
C ARG A 2 39.44 30.71 -30.57
N TYR A 3 38.58 30.99 -29.61
CA TYR A 3 38.52 30.41 -28.27
C TYR A 3 38.10 28.94 -28.32
N TYR A 4 38.86 28.06 -27.66
CA TYR A 4 38.38 26.75 -27.24
C TYR A 4 37.62 26.94 -25.92
N ILE A 5 36.30 26.80 -25.97
CA ILE A 5 35.47 26.67 -24.77
C ILE A 5 35.69 25.24 -24.27
N LEU A 6 36.58 25.11 -23.27
CA LEU A 6 36.74 23.89 -22.50
C LEU A 6 35.55 23.79 -21.54
N LEU A 7 34.55 23.00 -21.92
CA LEU A 7 33.38 22.71 -21.08
C LEU A 7 33.83 21.74 -19.98
N ILE A 8 34.23 22.29 -18.82
CA ILE A 8 34.49 21.52 -17.61
C ILE A 8 33.14 21.02 -17.10
N PHE A 9 32.84 19.74 -17.37
CA PHE A 9 31.81 19.00 -16.66
C PHE A 9 32.26 18.87 -15.20
N ILE A 10 31.84 19.81 -14.36
CA ILE A 10 31.88 19.62 -12.91
C ILE A 10 30.84 18.54 -12.61
N LEU A 11 31.31 17.31 -12.45
CA LEU A 11 30.61 16.26 -11.72
C LEU A 11 30.38 16.77 -10.29
N LEU A 12 29.30 17.53 -10.09
CA LEU A 12 28.65 17.60 -8.79
C LEU A 12 28.10 16.19 -8.52
N GLN A 13 28.96 15.31 -7.99
CA GLN A 13 28.48 14.26 -7.12
C GLN A 13 27.94 14.96 -5.87
N SER A 14 26.69 15.40 -5.96
CA SER A 14 25.89 15.59 -4.77
C SER A 14 25.84 14.25 -4.09
N THR A 15 26.64 14.08 -3.03
CA THR A 15 26.37 13.13 -1.98
C THR A 15 25.04 13.55 -1.36
N ILE A 16 23.94 13.13 -2.01
CA ILE A 16 22.62 13.14 -1.41
C ILE A 16 22.72 12.11 -0.30
N GLY A 17 23.11 12.58 0.89
CA GLY A 17 23.03 11.80 2.11
C GLY A 17 21.58 11.35 2.26
N PHE A 18 21.36 10.05 2.22
CA PHE A 18 20.09 9.42 2.50
C PHE A 18 19.64 9.76 3.93
N SER A 19 18.91 10.86 4.11
CA SER A 19 18.11 11.14 5.30
C SER A 19 16.64 11.24 4.92
N GLN A 20 16.06 10.15 4.43
CA GLN A 20 14.61 10.00 4.25
C GLN A 20 14.01 8.98 5.23
N ARG A 21 14.67 8.69 6.37
CA ARG A 21 14.20 7.64 7.28
C ARG A 21 12.87 7.90 7.97
N GLY A 22 12.51 9.18 8.12
CA GLY A 22 11.29 9.57 8.78
C GLY A 22 10.00 9.08 8.11
N GLY A 23 9.98 8.89 6.78
CA GLY A 23 8.75 8.56 6.03
C GLY A 23 8.51 7.06 5.77
N TYR A 24 9.45 6.17 6.12
CA TYR A 24 9.35 4.76 5.75
C TYR A 24 8.24 4.02 6.50
N TYR A 25 8.02 4.32 7.79
CA TYR A 25 7.04 3.58 8.61
C TYR A 25 5.63 3.61 8.02
N MET A 26 5.19 4.76 7.50
CA MET A 26 3.87 4.88 6.88
C MET A 26 3.80 4.32 5.47
N ASN A 27 4.89 4.36 4.69
CA ASN A 27 4.97 3.69 3.39
C ASN A 27 4.73 2.17 3.51
N HIS A 28 5.02 1.57 4.67
CA HIS A 28 4.78 0.15 4.94
C HIS A 28 3.34 -0.18 5.38
N ILE A 29 2.50 0.84 5.63
CA ILE A 29 1.14 0.70 6.19
C ILE A 29 0.09 1.42 5.32
N SER A 30 0.51 2.16 4.28
CA SER A 30 -0.32 3.05 3.46
C SER A 30 -1.08 2.32 2.35
N ASN A 31 -2.08 1.54 2.73
CA ASN A 31 -3.23 1.30 1.84
C ASN A 31 -4.54 1.40 2.63
N SER A 32 -4.66 2.50 3.37
CA SER A 32 -5.81 2.75 4.23
C SER A 32 -6.89 3.48 3.43
N PRO A 33 -8.10 2.92 3.24
CA PRO A 33 -9.24 3.66 2.71
C PRO A 33 -9.46 4.97 3.46
N VAL A 34 -9.95 5.98 2.74
CA VAL A 34 -10.42 7.24 3.30
C VAL A 34 -11.51 6.92 4.31
N SER A 35 -11.28 7.31 5.57
CA SER A 35 -12.23 7.10 6.65
C SER A 35 -12.91 8.42 7.00
N ILE A 36 -14.24 8.43 6.99
CA ILE A 36 -15.03 9.61 7.34
C ILE A 36 -14.79 9.95 8.82
N TYR A 37 -14.46 11.22 9.10
CA TYR A 37 -14.22 11.68 10.47
C TYR A 37 -15.41 12.45 10.99
N ASN A 38 -15.96 13.40 10.23
CA ASN A 38 -17.09 14.23 10.64
C ASN A 38 -18.43 13.47 10.54
N ALA A 39 -19.46 13.93 11.25
CA ALA A 39 -20.81 13.38 11.11
C ALA A 39 -21.56 14.02 9.95
N ASN A 40 -22.51 13.28 9.37
CA ASN A 40 -23.36 13.74 8.27
C ASN A 40 -22.56 14.32 7.08
N VAL A 41 -21.47 13.65 6.70
CA VAL A 41 -20.60 14.07 5.61
C VAL A 41 -21.28 13.78 4.29
N ASN A 42 -21.57 14.83 3.52
CA ASN A 42 -22.18 14.70 2.21
C ASN A 42 -21.14 14.29 1.18
N LEU A 43 -21.38 13.15 0.57
CA LEU A 43 -20.70 12.70 -0.62
C LEU A 43 -21.42 13.28 -1.85
N ARG A 44 -20.66 13.80 -2.81
CA ARG A 44 -21.21 14.64 -3.88
C ARG A 44 -20.90 14.13 -5.27
N SER A 45 -21.74 14.49 -6.24
CA SER A 45 -21.61 14.06 -7.64
C SER A 45 -20.51 14.78 -8.42
N SER A 46 -20.04 15.94 -7.93
CA SER A 46 -18.87 16.66 -8.45
C SER A 46 -18.16 17.40 -7.31
N SER A 47 -16.93 17.85 -7.54
CA SER A 47 -16.08 18.63 -6.63
C SER A 47 -16.61 20.06 -6.36
N SER A 48 -17.81 20.17 -5.82
CA SER A 48 -18.46 21.45 -5.51
C SER A 48 -19.53 21.28 -4.43
N ILE A 49 -19.61 22.22 -3.48
CA ILE A 49 -20.68 22.21 -2.46
C ILE A 49 -22.09 22.45 -3.03
N LYS A 50 -22.19 22.92 -4.28
CA LYS A 50 -23.48 23.15 -4.98
C LYS A 50 -23.95 21.90 -5.73
N SER A 51 -23.09 20.90 -5.89
CA SER A 51 -23.43 19.69 -6.63
C SER A 51 -24.34 18.76 -5.82
N LYS A 52 -24.99 17.83 -6.53
CA LYS A 52 -25.96 16.90 -5.95
C LYS A 52 -25.30 16.03 -4.88
N VAL A 53 -25.90 15.96 -3.70
CA VAL A 53 -25.55 14.98 -2.67
C VAL A 53 -26.03 13.61 -3.14
N ILE A 54 -25.12 12.64 -3.19
CA ILE A 54 -25.42 11.27 -3.60
C ILE A 54 -25.54 10.31 -2.43
N ALA A 55 -24.90 10.63 -1.30
CA ALA A 55 -24.96 9.90 -0.05
C ALA A 55 -24.56 10.82 1.11
N THR A 56 -24.96 10.45 2.32
CA THR A 56 -24.53 11.09 3.57
C THR A 56 -23.91 10.01 4.45
N LEU A 57 -22.68 10.24 4.88
CA LEU A 57 -21.84 9.28 5.59
C LEU A 57 -21.58 9.73 7.02
N ASN A 58 -21.31 8.77 7.90
CA ASN A 58 -21.06 8.96 9.31
C ASN A 58 -19.61 8.60 9.68
N PRO A 59 -19.16 9.02 10.88
CA PRO A 59 -17.79 8.74 11.31
C PRO A 59 -17.50 7.25 11.27
N GLY A 60 -16.38 6.87 10.66
CA GLY A 60 -15.97 5.48 10.52
C GLY A 60 -16.44 4.78 9.25
N ASP A 61 -17.32 5.39 8.46
CA ASP A 61 -17.58 4.94 7.09
C ASP A 61 -16.29 5.02 6.26
N LYS A 62 -16.11 4.06 5.35
CA LYS A 62 -14.89 3.92 4.55
C LYS A 62 -15.20 4.16 3.08
N LEU A 63 -14.25 4.79 2.42
CA LEU A 63 -14.30 5.16 1.02
C LEU A 63 -13.02 4.69 0.34
N GLN A 64 -13.14 4.17 -0.88
CA GLN A 64 -11.98 3.89 -1.71
C GLN A 64 -11.60 5.19 -2.42
N GLU A 65 -10.41 5.68 -2.11
CA GLU A 65 -9.83 6.86 -2.75
C GLU A 65 -9.37 6.55 -4.17
N THR A 66 -9.46 7.55 -5.06
CA THR A 66 -8.72 7.58 -6.32
C THR A 66 -7.59 8.61 -6.21
N TYR A 67 -6.59 8.55 -7.10
CA TYR A 67 -5.42 9.45 -7.04
C TYR A 67 -5.71 10.91 -7.42
N THR A 68 -6.98 11.29 -7.62
CA THR A 68 -7.37 12.59 -8.13
C THR A 68 -7.84 13.51 -7.01
N HIS A 69 -7.07 14.60 -6.78
CA HIS A 69 -7.42 15.66 -5.83
C HIS A 69 -7.65 16.98 -6.55
N ILE A 70 -8.77 17.64 -6.24
CA ILE A 70 -9.12 18.94 -6.85
C ILE A 70 -9.07 20.00 -5.76
N ARG A 71 -8.07 20.89 -5.82
CA ARG A 71 -7.92 22.00 -4.86
C ARG A 71 -9.13 22.94 -4.93
N ASP A 72 -9.59 23.38 -3.77
CA ASP A 72 -10.70 24.33 -3.64
C ASP A 72 -10.56 25.12 -2.33
N THR A 73 -11.47 26.05 -2.08
CA THR A 73 -11.61 26.76 -0.81
C THR A 73 -13.07 26.82 -0.43
N ILE A 74 -13.44 26.15 0.66
CA ILE A 74 -14.81 26.12 1.16
C ILE A 74 -14.88 26.97 2.43
N ASN A 75 -15.72 28.01 2.41
CA ASN A 75 -15.91 28.93 3.54
C ASN A 75 -14.58 29.51 4.07
N GLY A 76 -13.69 29.91 3.17
CA GLY A 76 -12.37 30.48 3.51
C GLY A 76 -11.33 29.46 3.98
N THR A 77 -11.66 28.17 4.04
CA THR A 77 -10.72 27.11 4.41
C THR A 77 -10.16 26.45 3.14
N PRO A 78 -8.85 26.57 2.87
CA PRO A 78 -8.22 25.87 1.75
C PRO A 78 -8.22 24.36 1.98
N GLY A 79 -8.29 23.60 0.90
CA GLY A 79 -8.23 22.14 0.94
C GLY A 79 -8.39 21.54 -0.45
N TYR A 80 -8.90 20.31 -0.52
CA TYR A 80 -9.17 19.65 -1.78
C TYR A 80 -10.33 18.66 -1.69
N TRP A 81 -11.02 18.47 -2.81
CA TRP A 81 -11.95 17.38 -3.00
C TRP A 81 -11.17 16.12 -3.29
N ILE A 82 -11.46 15.08 -2.52
CA ILE A 82 -11.00 13.72 -2.73
C ILE A 82 -12.01 13.05 -3.64
N GLU A 83 -11.57 12.63 -4.82
CA GLU A 83 -12.34 11.74 -5.65
C GLU A 83 -12.31 10.32 -5.07
N THR A 84 -13.46 9.67 -5.05
CA THR A 84 -13.66 8.37 -4.41
C THR A 84 -14.65 7.51 -5.18
N GLN A 85 -14.52 6.20 -5.06
CA GLN A 85 -15.53 5.25 -5.48
C GLN A 85 -16.48 4.91 -4.33
N TYR A 86 -17.77 5.20 -4.52
CA TYR A 86 -18.85 4.82 -3.60
C TYR A 86 -19.97 4.14 -4.37
N GLN A 87 -20.31 2.90 -3.98
CA GLN A 87 -21.30 2.08 -4.69
C GLN A 87 -21.04 2.03 -6.22
N ASN A 88 -19.76 1.90 -6.59
CA ASN A 88 -19.25 1.90 -7.97
C ASN A 88 -19.62 3.15 -8.79
N LYS A 89 -19.74 4.30 -8.12
CA LYS A 89 -19.82 5.61 -8.77
C LYS A 89 -18.67 6.48 -8.29
N ILE A 90 -18.14 7.27 -9.21
CA ILE A 90 -17.26 8.38 -8.87
C ILE A 90 -18.06 9.38 -8.05
N ALA A 91 -17.44 9.83 -6.96
CA ALA A 91 -18.00 10.78 -6.05
C ALA A 91 -16.90 11.60 -5.40
N TYR A 92 -17.28 12.70 -4.75
CA TYR A 92 -16.33 13.65 -4.18
C TYR A 92 -16.68 13.93 -2.74
N VAL A 93 -15.66 13.83 -1.87
CA VAL A 93 -15.74 14.20 -0.45
C VAL A 93 -14.68 15.26 -0.17
N TRP A 94 -15.00 16.22 0.69
CA TRP A 94 -14.05 17.26 1.08
C TRP A 94 -13.01 16.70 2.06
N ASN A 95 -11.71 16.94 1.80
CA ASN A 95 -10.62 16.38 2.61
C ASN A 95 -10.71 16.79 4.09
N ASN A 96 -11.16 18.02 4.39
CA ASN A 96 -11.30 18.47 5.77
C ASN A 96 -12.48 17.80 6.51
N LEU A 97 -13.16 16.80 5.94
CA LEU A 97 -14.22 16.02 6.60
C LEU A 97 -13.83 14.57 6.89
N VAL A 98 -12.65 14.16 6.42
CA VAL A 98 -12.12 12.80 6.59
C VAL A 98 -10.97 12.78 7.60
N SER A 99 -10.61 11.59 8.07
CA SER A 99 -9.47 11.42 8.99
C SER A 99 -8.16 11.54 8.23
N ARG A 100 -7.15 12.17 8.84
CA ARG A 100 -5.78 12.18 8.30
C ARG A 100 -5.10 10.83 8.53
N PHE A 101 -5.36 10.18 9.66
CA PHE A 101 -4.85 8.85 9.99
C PHE A 101 -5.95 7.95 10.52
N ALA A 102 -5.86 6.66 10.20
CA ALA A 102 -6.81 5.65 10.66
C ALA A 102 -6.15 4.27 10.77
N PHE A 103 -6.23 3.64 11.94
CA PHE A 103 -5.69 2.29 12.16
C PHE A 103 -6.45 1.59 13.30
N LYS A 104 -6.19 0.29 13.46
CA LYS A 104 -6.65 -0.51 14.60
C LYS A 104 -5.50 -0.78 15.55
N LEU A 105 -5.84 -0.99 16.82
CA LEU A 105 -4.84 -1.30 17.83
C LEU A 105 -4.21 -2.68 17.60
N HIS A 106 -2.91 -2.77 17.81
CA HIS A 106 -2.08 -3.96 17.71
C HIS A 106 -2.41 -4.99 18.81
N THR A 107 -2.79 -4.51 19.99
CA THR A 107 -3.17 -5.35 21.15
C THR A 107 -4.62 -5.80 21.08
N ASN A 108 -5.51 -4.99 20.49
CA ASN A 108 -6.91 -5.33 20.30
C ASN A 108 -7.48 -4.71 19.03
N THR A 109 -7.56 -5.52 17.96
CA THR A 109 -8.01 -5.09 16.63
C THR A 109 -9.52 -4.80 16.53
N ASP A 110 -10.27 -5.00 17.61
CA ASP A 110 -11.67 -4.56 17.71
C ASP A 110 -11.75 -3.03 17.92
N TYR A 111 -10.69 -2.43 18.48
CA TYR A 111 -10.56 -0.99 18.61
C TYR A 111 -9.95 -0.36 17.36
N ARG A 112 -10.54 0.74 16.93
CA ARG A 112 -10.10 1.53 15.78
C ARG A 112 -10.05 3.00 16.17
N LEU A 113 -8.98 3.68 15.76
CA LEU A 113 -8.77 5.10 15.96
C LEU A 113 -8.87 5.83 14.63
N LEU A 114 -9.61 6.95 14.61
CA LEU A 114 -9.56 7.95 13.54
C LEU A 114 -8.99 9.22 14.11
N ILE A 115 -7.93 9.74 13.49
CA ILE A 115 -7.20 10.92 13.97
C ILE A 115 -7.25 12.03 12.93
N LYS A 116 -7.43 13.26 13.41
CA LYS A 116 -7.44 14.47 12.59
C LYS A 116 -6.98 15.68 13.40
N GLU A 117 -6.28 16.61 12.77
CA GLU A 117 -6.10 17.96 13.31
C GLU A 117 -7.42 18.71 13.22
N GLU A 118 -8.02 19.02 14.38
CA GLU A 118 -9.30 19.75 14.44
C GLU A 118 -9.09 21.27 14.45
N SER A 119 -7.93 21.72 14.91
CA SER A 119 -7.46 23.10 14.88
C SER A 119 -5.94 23.12 15.06
N GLU A 120 -5.30 24.28 14.89
CA GLU A 120 -3.85 24.44 15.05
C GLU A 120 -3.32 24.02 16.44
N SER A 121 -4.17 24.04 17.46
CA SER A 121 -3.82 23.67 18.84
C SER A 121 -4.48 22.38 19.33
N LYS A 122 -5.12 21.60 18.44
CA LYS A 122 -5.90 20.44 18.88
C LYS A 122 -5.95 19.30 17.85
N ILE A 123 -5.56 18.11 18.30
CA ILE A 123 -5.78 16.85 17.60
C ILE A 123 -7.03 16.20 18.18
N GLY A 124 -7.95 15.76 17.33
CA GLY A 124 -9.10 14.95 17.71
C GLY A 124 -8.86 13.48 17.41
N VAL A 125 -9.20 12.62 18.37
CA VAL A 125 -9.15 11.16 18.23
C VAL A 125 -10.53 10.59 18.44
N LYS A 126 -11.14 10.02 17.39
CA LYS A 126 -12.38 9.27 17.51
C LYS A 126 -12.09 7.80 17.71
N ILE A 127 -12.67 7.24 18.75
CA ILE A 127 -12.46 5.87 19.20
C ILE A 127 -13.69 5.05 18.82
N PHE A 128 -13.44 3.91 18.18
CA PHE A 128 -14.45 2.93 17.82
C PHE A 128 -14.11 1.59 18.46
N HIS A 129 -15.13 0.83 18.82
CA HIS A 129 -15.02 -0.55 19.25
C HIS A 129 -16.07 -1.37 18.49
N ASN A 130 -15.65 -2.46 17.83
CA ASN A 130 -16.53 -3.27 16.98
C ASN A 130 -17.31 -2.43 15.94
N ASN A 131 -16.61 -1.48 15.31
CA ASN A 131 -17.14 -0.50 14.35
C ASN A 131 -18.19 0.48 14.91
N GLN A 132 -18.50 0.43 16.20
CA GLN A 132 -19.38 1.40 16.86
C GLN A 132 -18.55 2.55 17.43
N PHE A 133 -19.00 3.78 17.22
CA PHE A 133 -18.38 4.97 17.81
C PHE A 133 -18.57 4.94 19.33
N ILE A 134 -17.48 5.09 20.08
CA ILE A 134 -17.47 5.03 21.55
C ILE A 134 -17.27 6.42 22.14
N SER A 135 -16.22 7.12 21.71
CA SER A 135 -15.85 8.41 22.29
C SER A 135 -15.03 9.26 21.33
N HIS A 136 -14.99 10.57 21.63
CA HIS A 136 -14.11 11.52 20.99
C HIS A 136 -13.20 12.13 22.06
N GLN A 137 -11.89 11.94 21.89
CA GLN A 137 -10.88 12.42 22.81
C GLN A 137 -10.03 13.52 22.16
N PRO A 138 -10.05 14.76 22.69
CA PRO A 138 -9.17 15.81 22.25
C PRO A 138 -7.78 15.70 22.90
N ILE A 139 -6.74 15.98 22.12
CA ILE A 139 -5.35 16.15 22.56
C ILE A 139 -4.96 17.60 22.30
N ALA A 140 -4.64 18.34 23.36
CA ALA A 140 -4.19 19.72 23.27
C ALA A 140 -2.72 19.79 22.85
N LEU A 141 -2.40 20.70 21.92
CA LEU A 141 -1.05 21.02 21.49
C LEU A 141 -0.61 22.33 22.12
N LYS A 142 0.65 22.37 22.58
CA LYS A 142 1.23 23.57 23.20
C LYS A 142 1.66 24.65 22.19
N ALA A 143 1.80 24.27 20.92
CA ALA A 143 2.21 25.16 19.83
C ALA A 143 1.54 24.69 18.54
N ASN A 144 1.49 25.57 17.55
CA ASN A 144 1.09 25.22 16.19
C ASN A 144 2.12 24.25 15.62
N LYS A 145 1.77 22.96 15.60
CA LYS A 145 2.60 21.89 15.05
C LYS A 145 1.77 21.12 14.04
N GLU A 146 2.30 20.94 12.84
CA GLU A 146 1.65 20.12 11.83
C GLU A 146 1.97 18.65 12.06
N LEU A 147 0.93 17.83 12.19
CA LEU A 147 1.02 16.39 12.43
C LEU A 147 1.49 15.67 11.16
N SER A 148 2.66 15.05 11.18
CA SER A 148 3.21 14.34 10.01
C SER A 148 2.71 12.90 9.94
N GLU A 149 2.71 12.19 11.06
CA GLU A 149 2.39 10.76 11.12
C GLU A 149 1.72 10.38 12.46
N VAL A 150 0.80 9.41 12.42
CA VAL A 150 0.28 8.76 13.64
C VAL A 150 0.18 7.28 13.42
N PHE A 151 0.78 6.51 14.33
CA PHE A 151 0.78 5.05 14.25
C PHE A 151 0.96 4.41 15.62
N SER A 152 0.57 3.13 15.69
CA SER A 152 0.85 2.28 16.84
C SER A 152 2.17 1.55 16.65
N ILE A 153 2.96 1.44 17.72
CA ILE A 153 4.12 0.56 17.78
C ILE A 153 3.86 -0.70 18.62
N GLY A 154 2.60 -0.93 19.02
CA GLY A 154 2.21 -1.98 19.95
C GLY A 154 2.72 -1.71 21.38
N THR A 155 2.78 -2.75 22.20
CA THR A 155 3.42 -2.65 23.53
C THR A 155 4.94 -2.50 23.41
N THR A 156 5.58 -1.96 24.43
CA THR A 156 7.04 -1.86 24.54
C THR A 156 7.53 -2.45 25.87
N HIS A 157 8.85 -2.66 26.00
CA HIS A 157 9.50 -3.21 27.19
C HIS A 157 9.21 -2.46 28.50
N ASN A 158 8.79 -1.18 28.43
CA ASN A 158 8.48 -0.34 29.58
C ASN A 158 7.03 0.19 29.58
N SER A 159 6.17 -0.32 28.71
CA SER A 159 4.77 0.10 28.58
C SER A 159 3.78 -0.57 29.54
N ASP A 160 4.24 -1.50 30.40
CA ASP A 160 3.38 -2.30 31.28
C ASP A 160 2.24 -2.99 30.51
N ASN A 161 2.55 -3.55 29.34
CA ASN A 161 1.62 -4.17 28.39
C ASN A 161 0.57 -3.23 27.79
N LYS A 162 0.70 -1.92 27.95
CA LYS A 162 -0.13 -0.93 27.27
C LYS A 162 0.41 -0.65 25.88
N GLU A 163 -0.49 -0.44 24.93
CA GLU A 163 -0.09 -0.11 23.56
C GLU A 163 0.35 1.33 23.46
N ILE A 164 1.46 1.60 22.76
CA ILE A 164 2.00 2.94 22.57
C ILE A 164 1.62 3.46 21.18
N ILE A 165 1.05 4.66 21.16
CA ILE A 165 0.71 5.43 19.97
C ILE A 165 1.67 6.60 19.87
N VAL A 166 2.29 6.75 18.71
CA VAL A 166 3.20 7.84 18.36
C VAL A 166 2.43 8.88 17.54
N PHE A 167 2.50 10.14 17.96
CA PHE A 167 2.05 11.30 17.18
C PHE A 167 3.29 12.10 16.81
N LYS A 168 3.73 11.99 15.56
CA LYS A 168 4.93 12.64 15.04
C LYS A 168 4.55 13.93 14.32
N PHE A 169 5.34 14.98 14.49
CA PHE A 169 5.14 16.26 13.82
C PHE A 169 6.15 16.44 12.67
N GLN A 170 5.97 17.48 11.84
CA GLN A 170 6.92 17.76 10.75
C GLN A 170 8.31 18.14 11.25
N GLU A 171 8.40 18.77 12.41
CA GLU A 171 9.69 19.14 13.00
C GLU A 171 10.49 17.89 13.43
N PRO A 172 11.79 17.81 13.07
CA PRO A 172 12.65 16.70 13.47
C PRO A 172 12.64 16.39 14.95
N ASN A 173 12.58 15.10 15.30
CA ASN A 173 12.56 14.60 16.68
C ASN A 173 11.38 15.13 17.53
N ASP A 174 10.36 15.74 16.93
CA ASP A 174 9.20 16.25 17.65
C ASP A 174 8.05 15.24 17.57
N PHE A 175 7.73 14.65 18.72
CA PHE A 175 6.64 13.68 18.84
C PHE A 175 6.02 13.67 20.23
N LEU A 176 4.77 13.22 20.30
CA LEU A 176 4.08 12.88 21.54
C LEU A 176 3.89 11.36 21.61
N LEU A 177 4.06 10.81 22.80
CA LEU A 177 3.75 9.42 23.10
C LEU A 177 2.48 9.36 23.96
N TYR A 178 1.54 8.54 23.52
CA TYR A 178 0.37 8.17 24.29
C TYR A 178 0.35 6.66 24.48
N GLN A 179 -0.24 6.22 25.59
CA GLN A 179 -0.53 4.81 25.83
C GLN A 179 -2.05 4.59 25.81
N TRP A 180 -2.45 3.43 25.30
CA TRP A 180 -3.83 2.96 25.36
C TRP A 180 -4.15 2.35 26.71
N ASP A 181 -5.24 2.81 27.33
CA ASP A 181 -5.72 2.34 28.62
C ASP A 181 -7.24 2.17 28.57
N GLU A 182 -7.70 0.94 28.32
CA GLU A 182 -9.12 0.52 28.44
C GLU A 182 -10.18 1.48 27.86
N GLY A 183 -9.93 2.05 26.68
CA GLY A 183 -10.90 2.95 26.02
C GLY A 183 -10.46 4.42 25.94
N ALA A 184 -9.32 4.77 26.53
CA ALA A 184 -8.78 6.12 26.48
C ALA A 184 -7.28 6.14 26.13
N LEU A 185 -6.84 7.26 25.57
CA LEU A 185 -5.41 7.57 25.41
C LEU A 185 -4.92 8.37 26.61
N THR A 186 -3.81 7.99 27.21
CA THR A 186 -3.16 8.76 28.28
C THR A 186 -1.72 9.09 27.90
N PRO A 187 -1.16 10.27 28.28
CA PRO A 187 0.23 10.58 27.97
C PRO A 187 1.18 9.52 28.51
N PHE A 188 2.12 9.06 27.68
CA PHE A 188 3.17 8.15 28.09
C PHE A 188 4.41 8.95 28.49
N THR A 189 4.78 8.89 29.77
CA THR A 189 5.80 9.78 30.37
C THR A 189 7.14 9.09 30.62
N LYS A 190 7.23 7.77 30.45
CA LYS A 190 8.49 7.04 30.61
C LYS A 190 9.38 7.30 29.40
N LYS A 191 10.70 7.36 29.62
CA LYS A 191 11.67 7.48 28.53
C LYS A 191 11.60 6.24 27.63
N LEU A 192 11.36 6.44 26.33
CA LEU A 192 11.40 5.40 25.30
C LEU A 192 12.24 5.93 24.14
N GLU A 193 13.31 5.22 23.82
CA GLU A 193 14.18 5.60 22.70
C GLU A 193 13.58 5.06 21.41
N LEU A 194 13.26 5.96 20.49
CA LEU A 194 12.68 5.65 19.18
C LEU A 194 13.64 6.13 18.10
N PRO A 195 14.78 5.44 17.91
CA PRO A 195 15.85 5.90 17.03
C PRO A 195 15.40 6.13 15.57
N PHE A 196 14.37 5.42 15.12
CA PHE A 196 13.78 5.58 13.78
C PHE A 196 12.96 6.88 13.61
N LEU A 197 12.66 7.60 14.70
CA LEU A 197 12.05 8.92 14.67
C LEU A 197 13.07 10.06 14.64
N ASN A 198 14.35 9.75 14.83
CA ASN A 198 15.40 10.74 14.91
C ASN A 198 16.10 10.93 13.56
N ASP A 199 16.55 12.14 13.28
CA ASP A 199 17.31 12.47 12.06
C ASP A 199 18.76 11.95 12.09
N SER A 200 19.25 11.57 13.27
CA SER A 200 20.59 11.00 13.43
C SER A 200 20.68 9.63 12.77
N GLN A 201 21.66 9.44 11.88
CA GLN A 201 21.93 8.14 11.29
C GLN A 201 22.62 7.24 12.31
N LEU A 202 21.90 6.29 12.90
CA LEU A 202 22.51 5.33 13.81
C LEU A 202 23.23 4.20 13.06
N GLY A 203 24.37 3.81 13.61
CA GLY A 203 25.16 2.66 13.18
C GLY A 203 25.40 1.71 14.34
N TYR A 204 25.59 0.43 14.02
CA TYR A 204 25.81 -0.62 15.00
C TYR A 204 27.11 -1.35 14.72
N ILE A 205 27.86 -1.62 15.78
CA ILE A 205 29.08 -2.42 15.73
C ILE A 205 28.71 -3.87 15.46
N THR A 206 29.39 -4.49 14.49
CA THR A 206 29.04 -5.84 14.00
C THR A 206 30.03 -6.93 14.40
N ALA A 207 30.98 -6.62 15.29
CA ALA A 207 31.99 -7.54 15.78
C ALA A 207 32.40 -7.20 17.22
N ASN A 208 33.05 -8.15 17.89
CA ASN A 208 33.63 -7.92 19.22
C ASN A 208 35.01 -7.27 19.13
N ASN A 209 35.38 -6.53 20.16
CA ASN A 209 36.67 -5.87 20.32
C ASN A 209 37.03 -4.89 19.18
N VAL A 210 36.06 -4.10 18.72
CA VAL A 210 36.24 -3.12 17.65
C VAL A 210 36.79 -1.83 18.22
N ASN A 211 38.01 -1.47 17.81
CA ASN A 211 38.64 -0.22 18.24
C ASN A 211 38.07 0.96 17.44
N ILE A 212 37.54 1.95 18.15
CA ILE A 212 37.27 3.28 17.60
C ILE A 212 38.43 4.20 17.95
N ARG A 213 38.82 5.06 17.01
CA ARG A 213 40.09 5.78 17.07
C ARG A 213 39.90 7.28 16.90
N SER A 214 40.89 8.07 17.33
CA SER A 214 40.85 9.53 17.22
C SER A 214 41.03 10.05 15.81
N GLU A 215 41.61 9.25 14.91
CA GLU A 215 41.75 9.59 13.49
C GLU A 215 41.50 8.37 12.60
N ALA A 216 41.21 8.60 11.33
CA ALA A 216 41.06 7.58 10.29
C ALA A 216 42.41 6.93 9.91
N SER A 217 42.99 6.17 10.84
CA SER A 217 44.28 5.48 10.73
C SER A 217 44.44 4.41 11.82
N ILE A 218 44.99 3.24 11.49
CA ILE A 218 45.30 2.17 12.47
C ILE A 218 46.41 2.55 13.47
N LYS A 219 47.18 3.60 13.17
CA LYS A 219 48.28 4.09 14.04
C LYS A 219 47.81 5.12 15.06
N SER A 220 46.60 5.67 14.89
CA SER A 220 46.07 6.68 15.78
C SER A 220 45.63 6.10 17.13
N PRO A 221 45.63 6.89 18.21
CA PRO A 221 45.15 6.47 19.52
C PRO A 221 43.76 5.83 19.49
N ILE A 222 43.57 4.79 20.29
CA ILE A 222 42.26 4.15 20.50
C ILE A 222 41.50 4.99 21.53
N ILE A 223 40.31 5.46 21.17
CA ILE A 223 39.39 6.17 22.08
C ILE A 223 38.62 5.18 22.94
N ALA A 224 38.11 4.11 22.33
CA ALA A 224 37.41 3.04 23.03
C ALA A 224 37.45 1.74 22.23
N THR A 225 37.12 0.64 22.90
CA THR A 225 36.90 -0.66 22.29
C THR A 225 35.46 -1.07 22.50
N LEU A 226 34.72 -1.25 21.41
CA LEU A 226 33.29 -1.56 21.40
C LEU A 226 33.06 -3.05 21.08
N GLN A 227 31.89 -3.53 21.47
CA GLN A 227 31.43 -4.90 21.24
C GLN A 227 30.16 -4.88 20.39
N ILE A 228 29.77 -6.02 19.83
CA ILE A 228 28.45 -6.16 19.24
C ILE A 228 27.38 -6.11 20.34
N PRO A 229 26.19 -5.49 20.15
CA PRO A 229 25.79 -4.59 19.07
C PRO A 229 25.84 -3.12 19.49
N ASN A 230 26.94 -2.62 20.09
CA ASN A 230 27.02 -1.23 20.54
C ASN A 230 26.67 -0.26 19.39
N SER A 231 25.86 0.76 19.70
CA SER A 231 25.42 1.76 18.74
C SER A 231 26.29 3.03 18.80
N VAL A 232 26.39 3.70 17.65
CA VAL A 232 27.09 4.98 17.44
C VAL A 232 26.28 5.85 16.48
N GLU A 233 26.45 7.16 16.56
CA GLU A 233 25.92 8.08 15.55
C GLU A 233 26.91 8.14 14.37
N ILE A 234 26.43 7.93 13.15
CA ILE A 234 27.21 8.01 11.91
C ILE A 234 27.14 9.45 11.42
N LEU A 235 28.30 10.09 11.32
CA LEU A 235 28.44 11.43 10.74
C LEU A 235 28.76 11.36 9.25
N ASN A 236 29.63 10.42 8.86
CA ASN A 236 29.92 10.09 7.46
C ASN A 236 30.36 8.63 7.35
N TYR A 237 29.56 7.80 6.67
CA TYR A 237 29.81 6.36 6.56
C TYR A 237 31.05 6.00 5.73
N SER A 238 31.33 6.75 4.67
CA SER A 238 32.43 6.51 3.71
C SER A 238 33.40 7.69 3.71
N PHE A 239 33.93 8.03 4.89
CA PHE A 239 34.71 9.25 5.11
C PHE A 239 36.06 9.24 4.40
N LYS A 240 36.85 8.15 4.53
CA LYS A 240 38.20 8.07 3.95
C LYS A 240 38.54 6.65 3.54
N GLU A 241 38.92 6.46 2.28
CA GLU A 241 39.41 5.17 1.78
C GLU A 241 40.79 4.83 2.37
N ASP A 242 41.02 3.55 2.68
CA ASP A 242 42.30 3.04 3.15
C ASP A 242 42.48 1.56 2.76
N THR A 243 43.62 0.96 3.08
CA THR A 243 43.85 -0.48 2.96
C THR A 243 44.38 -1.03 4.28
N ILE A 244 43.60 -1.89 4.93
CA ILE A 244 43.97 -2.53 6.19
C ILE A 244 44.05 -4.04 5.94
N ASN A 245 45.18 -4.66 6.26
CA ASN A 245 45.40 -6.11 6.06
C ASN A 245 45.09 -6.58 4.62
N ASN A 246 45.52 -5.81 3.61
CA ASN A 246 45.25 -6.04 2.18
C ASN A 246 43.76 -6.00 1.78
N GLN A 247 42.88 -5.49 2.64
CA GLN A 247 41.47 -5.25 2.33
C GLN A 247 41.27 -3.75 2.13
N LYS A 248 40.81 -3.38 0.93
CA LYS A 248 40.35 -2.02 0.64
C LYS A 248 39.01 -1.78 1.32
N GLY A 249 38.81 -0.58 1.84
CA GLY A 249 37.56 -0.18 2.47
C GLY A 249 37.60 1.28 2.91
N TYR A 250 36.70 1.67 3.82
CA TYR A 250 36.62 3.05 4.29
C TYR A 250 36.66 3.12 5.81
N TRP A 251 37.26 4.18 6.32
CA TRP A 251 36.95 4.68 7.65
C TRP A 251 35.61 5.41 7.61
N SER A 252 34.78 5.15 8.62
CA SER A 252 33.59 5.92 8.92
C SER A 252 33.89 6.93 10.02
N HIS A 253 33.41 8.15 9.85
CA HIS A 253 33.42 9.20 10.87
C HIS A 253 32.13 9.08 11.69
N ILE A 254 32.29 8.94 13.00
CA ILE A 254 31.21 8.64 13.93
C ILE A 254 31.28 9.56 15.13
N LYS A 255 30.19 9.63 15.87
CA LYS A 255 30.13 10.21 17.19
C LYS A 255 29.78 9.14 18.20
N TYR A 256 30.68 8.95 19.17
CA TYR A 256 30.50 8.03 20.28
C TYR A 256 30.45 8.83 21.58
N LYS A 257 29.31 8.76 22.27
CA LYS A 257 28.99 9.65 23.39
C LYS A 257 29.04 11.12 22.92
N HIS A 258 29.96 11.91 23.45
CA HIS A 258 30.12 13.33 23.11
C HIS A 258 31.39 13.62 22.31
N GLN A 259 32.03 12.59 21.76
CA GLN A 259 33.31 12.72 21.06
C GLN A 259 33.22 12.14 19.64
N GLU A 260 33.82 12.86 18.69
CA GLU A 260 34.03 12.34 17.34
C GLU A 260 35.13 11.27 17.34
N ALA A 261 34.92 10.23 16.55
CA ALA A 261 35.83 9.12 16.41
C ALA A 261 35.74 8.50 15.02
N TYR A 262 36.63 7.56 14.74
CA TYR A 262 36.68 6.84 13.48
C TYR A 262 36.69 5.33 13.70
N VAL A 263 35.91 4.63 12.90
CA VAL A 263 35.83 3.17 12.90
C VAL A 263 35.95 2.65 11.49
N TRP A 264 36.57 1.49 11.31
CA TRP A 264 36.66 0.86 10.00
C TRP A 264 35.29 0.29 9.59
N ASN A 265 34.78 0.67 8.42
CA ASN A 265 33.38 0.49 8.04
C ASN A 265 32.93 -0.98 7.98
N GLN A 266 33.83 -1.94 7.74
CA GLN A 266 33.47 -3.37 7.75
C GLN A 266 32.94 -3.87 9.11
N PHE A 267 33.20 -3.12 10.19
CA PHE A 267 32.73 -3.41 11.54
C PHE A 267 31.52 -2.58 11.95
N LEU A 268 30.94 -1.81 11.04
CA LEU A 268 29.82 -0.92 11.27
C LEU A 268 28.70 -1.25 10.26
N THR A 269 27.45 -1.25 10.70
CA THR A 269 26.30 -1.32 9.79
C THR A 269 25.32 -0.20 10.12
N PRO A 270 24.83 0.57 9.12
CA PRO A 270 23.72 1.51 9.32
C PRO A 270 22.36 0.79 9.33
N MET A 271 22.35 -0.52 9.13
CA MET A 271 21.14 -1.33 8.98
C MET A 271 20.92 -2.15 10.25
N GLY A 272 20.34 -1.51 11.26
CA GLY A 272 20.03 -2.15 12.52
C GLY A 272 18.91 -1.44 13.27
N ALA A 273 18.25 -2.17 14.17
CA ALA A 273 17.20 -1.65 15.02
C ALA A 273 17.17 -2.40 16.36
N GLU A 274 16.98 -1.67 17.45
CA GLU A 274 16.76 -2.25 18.78
C GLU A 274 15.29 -2.64 18.95
N SER A 275 15.04 -3.82 19.51
CA SER A 275 13.68 -4.32 19.70
C SER A 275 12.87 -3.43 20.64
N LEU A 276 11.64 -3.09 20.24
CA LEU A 276 10.74 -2.30 21.07
C LEU A 276 10.22 -3.11 22.27
N LYS A 277 10.17 -4.44 22.13
CA LYS A 277 9.68 -5.39 23.13
C LYS A 277 10.74 -5.82 24.12
N ASN A 278 12.00 -5.91 23.68
CA ASN A 278 13.09 -6.38 24.51
C ASN A 278 14.37 -5.57 24.26
N LYS A 279 14.67 -4.64 25.18
CA LYS A 279 15.86 -3.77 25.10
C LYS A 279 17.21 -4.52 25.02
N GLU A 280 17.24 -5.81 25.34
CA GLU A 280 18.46 -6.62 25.23
C GLU A 280 18.66 -7.19 23.82
N VAL A 281 17.65 -7.09 22.95
CA VAL A 281 17.62 -7.65 21.61
C VAL A 281 17.83 -6.54 20.58
N THR A 282 18.79 -6.75 19.69
CA THR A 282 19.06 -5.89 18.52
C THR A 282 19.04 -6.73 17.26
N PHE A 283 18.40 -6.22 16.22
CA PHE A 283 18.40 -6.80 14.88
C PHE A 283 19.40 -6.05 14.01
N LEU A 284 20.32 -6.77 13.36
CA LEU A 284 21.30 -6.20 12.45
C LEU A 284 21.23 -6.90 11.11
N MET A 285 21.38 -6.13 10.03
CA MET A 285 21.69 -6.65 8.71
C MET A 285 23.18 -6.53 8.48
N LYS A 286 23.79 -7.67 8.16
CA LYS A 286 25.22 -7.77 7.83
C LYS A 286 25.38 -8.79 6.71
N GLU A 287 26.07 -8.38 5.65
CA GLU A 287 26.21 -9.19 4.43
C GLU A 287 24.81 -9.62 3.94
N ASN A 288 24.59 -10.92 3.78
CA ASN A 288 23.31 -11.50 3.34
C ASN A 288 22.53 -12.12 4.51
N TYR A 289 22.66 -11.57 5.72
CA TYR A 289 21.96 -12.07 6.90
C TYR A 289 21.23 -10.97 7.68
N LEU A 290 20.02 -11.29 8.12
CA LEU A 290 19.37 -10.63 9.25
C LEU A 290 19.71 -11.42 10.50
N ILE A 291 20.25 -10.75 11.51
CA ILE A 291 20.83 -11.34 12.71
C ILE A 291 20.11 -10.78 13.94
N ALA A 292 19.63 -11.65 14.81
CA ALA A 292 19.14 -11.28 16.13
C ALA A 292 20.27 -11.46 17.16
N ILE A 293 20.61 -10.40 17.87
CA ILE A 293 21.66 -10.38 18.89
C ILE A 293 21.02 -10.10 20.23
N LYS A 294 21.41 -10.86 21.26
CA LYS A 294 21.02 -10.61 22.64
C LYS A 294 22.23 -10.63 23.55
N ASN A 295 22.41 -9.59 24.37
CA ASN A 295 23.52 -9.48 25.31
C ASN A 295 24.89 -9.74 24.66
N GLY A 296 25.10 -9.17 23.47
CA GLY A 296 26.34 -9.29 22.67
C GLY A 296 26.58 -10.66 22.03
N LYS A 297 25.59 -11.55 22.00
CA LYS A 297 25.66 -12.85 21.34
C LYS A 297 24.59 -12.97 20.26
N THR A 298 24.97 -13.47 19.09
CA THR A 298 23.99 -13.91 18.08
C THR A 298 23.14 -15.03 18.68
N ILE A 299 21.83 -14.83 18.74
CA ILE A 299 20.87 -15.83 19.19
C ILE A 299 20.13 -16.50 18.03
N ASP A 300 20.00 -15.80 16.90
CA ASP A 300 19.51 -16.38 15.66
C ASP A 300 19.98 -15.59 14.43
N LYS A 301 19.94 -16.20 13.25
CA LYS A 301 20.17 -15.52 11.97
C LYS A 301 19.41 -16.20 10.84
N ILE A 302 18.98 -15.40 9.87
CA ILE A 302 18.35 -15.89 8.65
C ILE A 302 19.01 -15.25 7.44
N LYS A 303 19.18 -16.03 6.36
CA LYS A 303 19.71 -15.53 5.09
C LYS A 303 18.64 -14.65 4.42
N ILE A 304 19.09 -13.53 3.84
CA ILE A 304 18.27 -12.54 3.16
C ILE A 304 18.91 -12.16 1.83
N ASN A 305 18.17 -11.52 0.94
CA ASN A 305 18.64 -11.08 -0.38
C ASN A 305 18.95 -9.57 -0.39
N GLY A 306 19.81 -9.13 0.55
CA GLY A 306 20.13 -7.71 0.74
C GLY A 306 18.94 -6.88 1.21
N GLY A 307 19.08 -5.56 1.12
CA GLY A 307 18.08 -4.56 1.49
C GLY A 307 18.73 -3.22 1.82
N ASP A 308 17.92 -2.18 1.93
CA ASP A 308 18.37 -0.80 2.12
C ASP A 308 18.19 -0.32 3.56
N ASN A 309 17.18 -0.86 4.25
CA ASN A 309 16.86 -0.46 5.61
C ASN A 309 16.14 -1.58 6.39
N ILE A 310 16.20 -1.49 7.73
CA ILE A 310 15.39 -2.28 8.65
C ILE A 310 14.40 -1.36 9.36
N THR A 311 13.13 -1.75 9.39
CA THR A 311 12.08 -1.09 10.20
C THR A 311 11.38 -2.11 11.08
N LEU A 312 11.01 -1.74 12.31
CA LEU A 312 10.27 -2.59 13.24
C LEU A 312 8.81 -2.18 13.28
N LEU A 313 7.88 -3.09 13.01
CA LEU A 313 6.44 -2.78 12.89
C LEU A 313 5.60 -3.23 14.10
N GLY A 314 6.25 -3.65 15.20
CA GLY A 314 5.54 -4.28 16.32
C GLY A 314 4.89 -5.60 15.87
N ASN A 315 3.74 -5.98 16.43
CA ASN A 315 3.09 -7.27 16.09
C ASN A 315 1.91 -7.15 15.12
N LEU A 316 1.55 -5.94 14.69
CA LEU A 316 0.49 -5.66 13.70
C LEU A 316 -0.86 -6.37 13.96
N GLY A 317 -1.22 -6.65 15.21
CA GLY A 317 -2.46 -7.36 15.53
C GLY A 317 -2.38 -8.89 15.53
N ILE A 318 -1.16 -9.44 15.54
CA ILE A 318 -0.88 -10.89 15.59
C ILE A 318 -0.21 -11.23 16.93
N PRO A 319 -0.96 -11.72 17.93
CA PRO A 319 -0.44 -11.92 19.29
C PRO A 319 0.73 -12.90 19.40
N GLN A 320 0.86 -13.83 18.46
CA GLN A 320 1.92 -14.85 18.45
C GLN A 320 3.25 -14.34 17.89
N VAL A 321 3.27 -13.13 17.34
CA VAL A 321 4.47 -12.45 16.88
C VAL A 321 4.83 -11.38 17.91
N GLU A 322 6.09 -11.40 18.36
CA GLU A 322 6.59 -10.37 19.27
C GLU A 322 6.86 -9.09 18.48
N GLU A 323 7.53 -9.22 17.34
CA GLU A 323 7.90 -8.10 16.48
C GLU A 323 8.04 -8.52 15.02
N PHE A 324 7.53 -7.71 14.10
CA PHE A 324 7.81 -7.78 12.68
C PHE A 324 8.97 -6.87 12.34
N ILE A 325 9.86 -7.40 11.50
CA ILE A 325 11.06 -6.74 11.03
C ILE A 325 10.92 -6.68 9.51
N THR A 326 10.85 -5.49 8.94
CA THR A 326 10.84 -5.31 7.49
C THR A 326 12.23 -4.99 6.98
N ILE A 327 12.56 -5.58 5.85
CA ILE A 327 13.72 -5.22 5.05
C ILE A 327 13.19 -4.51 3.81
N CYS A 328 13.54 -3.23 3.70
CA CYS A 328 13.06 -2.37 2.63
C CYS A 328 13.94 -2.55 1.40
N HIS A 329 13.32 -2.61 0.22
CA HIS A 329 13.98 -2.58 -1.08
C HIS A 329 13.52 -1.35 -1.86
N TYR A 330 14.45 -0.48 -2.20
CA TYR A 330 14.24 0.72 -3.00
C TYR A 330 14.54 0.44 -4.47
N ALA A 331 13.63 0.85 -5.35
CA ALA A 331 13.88 0.85 -6.79
C ALA A 331 14.45 2.21 -7.20
N GLU A 332 15.66 2.22 -7.74
CA GLU A 332 16.29 3.45 -8.25
C GLU A 332 15.91 3.75 -9.70
N SER A 333 15.28 2.80 -10.39
CA SER A 333 14.79 2.95 -11.75
C SER A 333 13.50 2.17 -11.99
N CYS A 334 12.79 2.54 -13.06
CA CYS A 334 11.71 1.71 -13.61
C CYS A 334 12.19 0.28 -13.87
N GLY A 335 11.28 -0.69 -13.72
CA GLY A 335 11.54 -2.12 -13.93
C GLY A 335 12.30 -2.81 -12.78
N GLN A 336 12.67 -2.09 -11.71
CA GLN A 336 13.26 -2.69 -10.51
C GLN A 336 12.19 -3.03 -9.46
N THR A 337 12.36 -4.17 -8.81
CA THR A 337 11.52 -4.57 -7.66
C THR A 337 11.77 -3.64 -6.47
N SER A 338 10.70 -3.15 -5.85
CA SER A 338 10.73 -2.39 -4.60
C SER A 338 9.64 -2.85 -3.65
N GLY A 339 9.69 -2.38 -2.40
CA GLY A 339 8.73 -2.74 -1.34
C GLY A 339 9.43 -3.45 -0.18
N ASP A 340 8.70 -4.33 0.51
CA ASP A 340 9.19 -4.91 1.76
C ASP A 340 9.24 -6.43 1.75
N ILE A 341 10.32 -6.97 2.31
CA ILE A 341 10.34 -8.36 2.77
C ILE A 341 10.16 -8.36 4.28
N ILE A 342 9.14 -9.06 4.76
CA ILE A 342 8.73 -9.07 6.16
C ILE A 342 9.22 -10.36 6.83
N TYR A 343 9.85 -10.21 7.98
CA TYR A 343 10.29 -11.27 8.86
C TYR A 343 9.57 -11.16 10.21
N SER A 344 9.25 -12.30 10.82
CA SER A 344 8.67 -12.35 12.16
C SER A 344 9.72 -12.76 13.19
N TRP A 345 9.68 -12.12 14.35
CA TRP A 345 10.40 -12.49 15.56
C TRP A 345 9.40 -12.91 16.65
N ASN A 346 9.68 -14.02 17.31
CA ASN A 346 8.85 -14.55 18.41
C ASN A 346 9.58 -14.60 19.76
N GLY A 347 10.65 -13.82 19.92
CA GLY A 347 11.52 -13.86 21.10
C GLY A 347 12.65 -14.89 21.04
N ARG A 348 12.64 -15.79 20.04
CA ARG A 348 13.65 -16.86 19.90
C ARG A 348 14.14 -17.10 18.48
N LYS A 349 13.25 -17.03 17.49
CA LYS A 349 13.58 -17.34 16.09
C LYS A 349 13.08 -16.26 15.14
N LEU A 350 13.95 -15.91 14.19
CA LEU A 350 13.65 -15.20 12.96
C LEU A 350 13.02 -16.17 11.97
N LYS A 351 11.94 -15.75 11.32
CA LYS A 351 11.33 -16.49 10.23
C LYS A 351 10.99 -15.53 9.11
N TYR A 352 11.25 -15.95 7.87
CA TYR A 352 10.62 -15.31 6.73
C TYR A 352 9.10 -15.38 6.91
N PHE A 353 8.43 -14.27 6.66
CA PHE A 353 7.00 -14.16 6.87
C PHE A 353 6.28 -13.97 5.53
N ILE A 354 6.42 -12.80 4.91
CA ILE A 354 5.69 -12.42 3.68
C ILE A 354 6.57 -11.53 2.80
N ASP A 355 6.41 -11.67 1.49
CA ASP A 355 6.92 -10.74 0.47
C ASP A 355 5.81 -9.74 0.10
N ASN A 356 6.12 -8.47 0.29
CA ASN A 356 5.27 -7.32 0.02
C ASN A 356 5.96 -6.39 -0.99
N THR A 357 6.55 -6.97 -2.03
CA THR A 357 7.22 -6.24 -3.11
C THR A 357 6.35 -6.13 -4.36
N GLY A 358 6.74 -5.22 -5.25
CA GLY A 358 6.19 -5.01 -6.57
C GLY A 358 7.20 -4.36 -7.52
N VAL A 359 6.84 -4.27 -8.79
CA VAL A 359 7.61 -3.61 -9.83
C VAL A 359 6.71 -2.65 -10.60
N GLY A 360 7.22 -1.47 -10.91
CA GLY A 360 6.57 -0.50 -11.79
C GLY A 360 7.48 -0.16 -12.95
N ASP A 361 6.92 -0.04 -14.14
CA ASP A 361 7.67 0.34 -15.35
C ASP A 361 6.79 1.14 -16.30
N GLY A 362 7.15 2.41 -16.55
CA GLY A 362 6.55 3.19 -17.63
C GLY A 362 5.02 3.29 -17.61
N GLY A 363 4.38 3.33 -16.43
CA GLY A 363 2.92 3.37 -16.29
C GLY A 363 2.28 2.00 -16.01
N LEU A 364 3.03 0.91 -16.17
CA LEU A 364 2.65 -0.44 -15.75
C LEU A 364 3.06 -0.68 -14.30
N PHE A 365 2.32 -1.56 -13.63
CA PHE A 365 2.59 -1.97 -12.27
C PHE A 365 2.15 -3.40 -12.04
N GLU A 366 2.94 -4.16 -11.30
CA GLU A 366 2.48 -5.36 -10.62
C GLU A 366 3.08 -5.47 -9.22
N GLY A 367 2.37 -6.10 -8.29
CA GLY A 367 2.91 -6.29 -6.95
C GLY A 367 1.94 -6.87 -5.95
N ASN A 368 2.48 -7.12 -4.76
CA ASN A 368 1.73 -7.61 -3.63
C ASN A 368 1.50 -6.49 -2.60
N THR A 369 0.32 -6.48 -2.00
CA THR A 369 0.03 -5.68 -0.80
C THR A 369 -0.49 -6.57 0.30
N THR A 370 0.11 -6.51 1.48
CA THR A 370 -0.27 -7.30 2.64
C THR A 370 -1.13 -6.46 3.58
N ILE A 371 -2.30 -6.99 3.93
CA ILE A 371 -3.23 -6.39 4.89
C ILE A 371 -3.13 -7.16 6.19
N PHE A 372 -2.61 -6.51 7.22
CA PHE A 372 -2.53 -7.04 8.58
C PHE A 372 -3.81 -6.79 9.39
N PRO A 373 -4.07 -7.55 10.47
CA PRO A 373 -5.25 -7.34 11.32
C PRO A 373 -5.39 -5.94 11.91
N SER A 374 -4.27 -5.27 12.22
CA SER A 374 -4.21 -3.89 12.73
C SER A 374 -4.49 -2.81 11.68
N PHE A 375 -4.51 -3.15 10.40
CA PHE A 375 -4.79 -2.16 9.36
C PHE A 375 -6.27 -1.81 9.36
N ILE A 376 -6.62 -0.63 8.85
CA ILE A 376 -8.00 -0.13 8.94
C ILE A 376 -9.02 -1.04 8.24
N ASN A 377 -8.61 -1.71 7.15
CA ASN A 377 -9.36 -2.72 6.40
C ASN A 377 -8.99 -4.16 6.80
N GLY A 378 -8.15 -4.32 7.82
CA GLY A 378 -7.74 -5.61 8.36
C GLY A 378 -8.87 -6.38 9.03
N THR A 379 -8.79 -7.71 8.96
CA THR A 379 -9.71 -8.63 9.64
C THR A 379 -8.99 -9.33 10.77
N ARG A 380 -9.66 -9.47 11.92
CA ARG A 380 -9.08 -10.12 13.10
C ARG A 380 -8.55 -11.52 12.74
N ASN A 381 -7.36 -11.85 13.25
CA ASN A 381 -6.68 -13.13 13.05
C ASN A 381 -6.48 -13.54 11.58
N THR A 382 -6.58 -12.61 10.63
CA THR A 382 -6.46 -12.91 9.20
C THR A 382 -5.50 -11.93 8.54
N ILE A 383 -4.58 -12.48 7.75
CA ILE A 383 -3.65 -11.72 6.92
C ILE A 383 -4.01 -12.00 5.48
N ASN A 384 -4.22 -10.96 4.69
CA ASN A 384 -4.53 -11.09 3.28
C ASN A 384 -3.39 -10.49 2.45
N THR A 385 -2.87 -11.26 1.50
CA THR A 385 -1.99 -10.73 0.45
C THR A 385 -2.83 -10.52 -0.80
N ILE A 386 -2.87 -9.27 -1.27
CA ILE A 386 -3.55 -8.87 -2.50
C ILE A 386 -2.50 -8.76 -3.59
N TYR A 387 -2.66 -9.53 -4.66
CA TYR A 387 -1.93 -9.28 -5.90
C TYR A 387 -2.68 -8.21 -6.68
N SER A 388 -1.95 -7.22 -7.17
CA SER A 388 -2.47 -6.17 -8.03
C SER A 388 -1.57 -6.05 -9.25
N GLU A 389 -2.17 -5.99 -10.43
CA GLU A 389 -1.54 -5.55 -11.67
C GLU A 389 -2.31 -4.33 -12.17
N GLY A 390 -1.66 -3.48 -12.96
CA GLY A 390 -2.32 -2.30 -13.46
C GLY A 390 -1.53 -1.57 -14.53
N GLU A 391 -2.24 -0.66 -15.16
CA GLU A 391 -1.73 0.18 -16.21
C GLU A 391 -2.33 1.57 -16.08
N SER A 392 -1.52 2.56 -16.36
CA SER A 392 -1.94 3.95 -16.44
C SER A 392 -2.08 4.35 -17.90
N ILE A 393 -3.30 4.69 -18.28
CA ILE A 393 -3.68 5.00 -19.66
C ILE A 393 -4.36 6.36 -19.75
N ASP A 394 -4.34 6.88 -20.95
CA ASP A 394 -5.09 8.06 -21.37
C ASP A 394 -6.58 7.73 -21.52
N ILE A 395 -7.42 8.54 -20.86
CA ILE A 395 -8.89 8.48 -20.98
C ILE A 395 -9.47 9.85 -21.32
N PRO A 396 -10.66 9.95 -21.94
CA PRO A 396 -11.27 11.25 -22.22
C PRO A 396 -11.59 12.04 -20.96
N SER A 397 -11.41 13.36 -21.03
CA SER A 397 -12.01 14.31 -20.09
C SER A 397 -13.55 14.19 -20.09
N PRO A 398 -14.25 14.61 -19.03
CA PRO A 398 -15.72 14.50 -18.97
C PRO A 398 -16.47 15.20 -20.11
N ASP A 399 -15.92 16.28 -20.65
CA ASP A 399 -16.43 17.05 -21.80
C ASP A 399 -15.85 16.59 -23.15
N LEU A 400 -14.98 15.58 -23.14
CA LEU A 400 -14.31 14.98 -24.29
C LEU A 400 -13.35 15.92 -25.05
N SER A 401 -13.06 17.12 -24.54
CA SER A 401 -12.17 18.08 -25.21
C SER A 401 -10.69 17.80 -24.98
N GLY A 402 -10.34 16.78 -24.19
CA GLY A 402 -8.96 16.43 -23.89
C GLY A 402 -8.84 15.05 -23.25
N THR A 403 -7.66 14.80 -22.69
CA THR A 403 -7.29 13.53 -22.08
C THR A 403 -6.96 13.73 -20.59
N SER A 404 -7.32 12.76 -19.77
CA SER A 404 -6.90 12.58 -18.38
C SER A 404 -6.10 11.30 -18.27
N TYR A 405 -5.01 11.36 -17.52
CA TYR A 405 -4.18 10.19 -17.24
C TYR A 405 -4.71 9.46 -16.01
N ASN A 406 -5.14 8.20 -16.18
CA ASN A 406 -5.76 7.42 -15.11
C ASN A 406 -5.12 6.04 -14.97
N SER A 407 -4.86 5.64 -13.73
CA SER A 407 -4.39 4.29 -13.39
C SER A 407 -5.55 3.35 -13.10
N PHE A 408 -5.51 2.17 -13.72
CA PHE A 408 -6.48 1.11 -13.53
C PHE A 408 -5.78 -0.14 -13.01
N TYR A 409 -6.39 -0.77 -12.02
CA TYR A 409 -5.81 -1.92 -11.36
C TYR A 409 -6.78 -3.09 -11.36
N ARG A 410 -6.26 -4.27 -11.67
CA ARG A 410 -6.90 -5.57 -11.46
C ARG A 410 -6.32 -6.15 -10.19
N LYS A 411 -7.19 -6.54 -9.26
CA LYS A 411 -6.81 -7.03 -7.93
C LYS A 411 -7.42 -8.38 -7.66
N LYS A 412 -6.68 -9.27 -7.00
CA LYS A 412 -7.20 -10.54 -6.47
C LYS A 412 -6.55 -10.85 -5.13
N ILE A 413 -7.30 -11.51 -4.24
CA ILE A 413 -6.73 -12.02 -2.99
C ILE A 413 -5.82 -13.19 -3.36
N ALA A 414 -4.51 -12.96 -3.42
CA ALA A 414 -3.56 -13.98 -3.81
C ALA A 414 -3.46 -15.08 -2.76
N LYS A 415 -3.38 -14.69 -1.48
CA LYS A 415 -3.23 -15.61 -0.34
C LYS A 415 -3.94 -15.05 0.88
N ALA A 416 -4.49 -15.93 1.70
CA ALA A 416 -5.00 -15.58 3.02
C ALA A 416 -4.43 -16.54 4.06
N TYR A 417 -4.19 -16.02 5.26
CA TYR A 417 -3.58 -16.79 6.35
C TYR A 417 -4.25 -16.53 7.68
N THR A 418 -4.28 -17.57 8.51
CA THR A 418 -4.28 -17.46 9.97
C THR A 418 -2.87 -17.63 10.52
N VAL A 419 -2.67 -17.25 11.78
CA VAL A 419 -1.43 -17.53 12.50
C VAL A 419 -1.74 -18.52 13.62
N ASP A 420 -1.03 -19.65 13.64
CA ASP A 420 -1.17 -20.64 14.70
C ASP A 420 -0.49 -20.18 16.00
N THR A 421 -0.64 -20.97 17.07
CA THR A 421 -0.05 -20.68 18.39
C THR A 421 1.48 -20.60 18.38
N ASN A 422 2.16 -21.10 17.35
CA ASN A 422 3.61 -21.07 17.19
C ASN A 422 4.09 -19.93 16.28
N GLY A 423 3.19 -19.04 15.87
CA GLY A 423 3.49 -17.94 14.96
C GLY A 423 3.69 -18.39 13.51
N LYS A 424 3.19 -19.57 13.11
CA LYS A 424 3.28 -20.07 11.74
C LYS A 424 2.04 -19.66 10.94
N LEU A 425 2.26 -19.24 9.69
CA LEU A 425 1.19 -19.01 8.73
C LEU A 425 0.49 -20.33 8.38
N VAL A 426 -0.83 -20.36 8.59
CA VAL A 426 -1.73 -21.44 8.20
C VAL A 426 -2.60 -20.91 7.07
N PRO A 427 -2.43 -21.42 5.83
CA PRO A 427 -3.24 -20.99 4.68
C PRO A 427 -4.73 -21.14 4.94
N LYS A 428 -5.50 -20.18 4.45
CA LYS A 428 -6.97 -20.21 4.38
C LYS A 428 -7.39 -20.22 2.92
N LEU A 429 -8.46 -20.96 2.64
CA LEU A 429 -9.10 -20.91 1.33
C LEU A 429 -9.59 -19.49 1.06
N THR A 430 -9.07 -18.91 -0.01
CA THR A 430 -9.38 -17.56 -0.49
C THR A 430 -10.58 -17.57 -1.42
N GLU A 431 -11.16 -16.40 -1.62
CA GLU A 431 -12.20 -16.22 -2.64
C GLU A 431 -11.67 -16.50 -4.06
N THR A 432 -10.41 -16.14 -4.31
CA THR A 432 -9.70 -16.44 -5.55
C THR A 432 -9.58 -17.94 -5.80
N GLU A 433 -9.22 -18.74 -4.81
CA GLU A 433 -9.11 -20.20 -4.94
C GLU A 433 -10.47 -20.88 -5.16
N LYS A 434 -11.55 -20.37 -4.54
CA LYS A 434 -12.91 -20.85 -4.82
C LYS A 434 -13.32 -20.57 -6.27
N ILE A 435 -13.05 -19.36 -6.76
CA ILE A 435 -13.32 -18.98 -8.15
C ILE A 435 -12.45 -19.77 -9.12
N GLN A 436 -11.18 -20.01 -8.78
CA GLN A 436 -10.28 -20.83 -9.57
C GLN A 436 -10.80 -22.27 -9.68
N THR A 437 -11.25 -22.85 -8.56
CA THR A 437 -11.89 -24.18 -8.52
C THR A 437 -13.13 -24.23 -9.41
N PHE A 438 -13.98 -23.19 -9.36
CA PHE A 438 -15.13 -23.04 -10.24
C PHE A 438 -14.73 -22.97 -11.72
N ILE A 439 -13.70 -22.19 -12.06
CA ILE A 439 -13.19 -22.08 -13.43
C ILE A 439 -12.70 -23.43 -13.95
N GLU A 440 -11.94 -24.18 -13.14
CA GLU A 440 -11.42 -25.49 -13.52
C GLU A 440 -12.55 -26.50 -13.81
N GLN A 441 -13.68 -26.38 -13.13
CA GLN A 441 -14.86 -27.23 -13.32
C GLN A 441 -15.66 -26.85 -14.57
N GLU A 442 -15.89 -25.55 -14.80
CA GLU A 442 -16.80 -25.06 -15.85
C GLU A 442 -16.09 -24.72 -17.16
N PHE A 443 -14.82 -24.31 -17.12
CA PHE A 443 -14.08 -23.73 -18.25
C PHE A 443 -12.71 -24.41 -18.46
N LYS A 444 -12.64 -25.31 -19.44
CA LYS A 444 -11.40 -26.01 -19.78
C LYS A 444 -10.34 -25.08 -20.37
N ASN A 445 -9.11 -25.15 -19.84
CA ASN A 445 -7.93 -24.39 -20.29
C ASN A 445 -8.06 -22.86 -20.10
N CYS A 446 -8.89 -22.41 -19.15
CA CYS A 446 -9.01 -21.00 -18.82
C CYS A 446 -8.17 -20.64 -17.59
N GLU A 447 -7.53 -19.46 -17.63
CA GLU A 447 -6.78 -18.88 -16.52
C GLU A 447 -7.51 -17.64 -15.99
N LEU A 448 -7.69 -17.56 -14.67
CA LEU A 448 -8.25 -16.39 -14.01
C LEU A 448 -7.30 -15.20 -14.11
N ARG A 449 -7.77 -14.11 -14.75
CA ARG A 449 -7.08 -12.82 -14.74
C ARG A 449 -7.53 -11.98 -13.54
N TYR A 450 -8.82 -11.68 -13.44
CA TYR A 450 -9.40 -11.02 -12.26
C TYR A 450 -10.89 -11.35 -12.08
N TYR A 451 -11.43 -10.98 -10.92
CA TYR A 451 -12.85 -11.04 -10.65
C TYR A 451 -13.31 -9.84 -9.83
N LYS A 452 -14.62 -9.62 -9.80
CA LYS A 452 -15.28 -8.68 -8.88
C LYS A 452 -16.48 -9.38 -8.27
N THR A 453 -16.60 -9.30 -6.95
CA THR A 453 -17.75 -9.85 -6.25
C THR A 453 -18.80 -8.78 -5.95
N ALA A 454 -20.06 -9.16 -6.03
CA ALA A 454 -21.21 -8.36 -5.61
C ALA A 454 -22.42 -9.28 -5.42
N ASP A 455 -23.36 -8.90 -4.57
CA ASP A 455 -24.67 -9.56 -4.50
C ASP A 455 -25.55 -9.00 -5.62
N ILE A 456 -25.58 -9.68 -6.78
CA ILE A 456 -26.20 -9.13 -8.00
C ILE A 456 -27.69 -9.48 -8.06
N ASN A 457 -28.05 -10.66 -7.57
CA ASN A 457 -29.43 -11.13 -7.51
C ASN A 457 -30.18 -10.70 -6.21
N LYS A 458 -29.48 -10.08 -5.25
CA LYS A 458 -30.00 -9.57 -3.97
C LYS A 458 -30.47 -10.67 -3.01
N ASP A 459 -29.85 -11.84 -3.06
CA ASP A 459 -30.13 -12.94 -2.14
C ASP A 459 -29.31 -12.88 -0.84
N GLY A 460 -28.45 -11.86 -0.69
CA GLY A 460 -27.56 -11.69 0.44
C GLY A 460 -26.25 -12.47 0.33
N ILE A 461 -26.03 -13.16 -0.78
CA ILE A 461 -24.83 -13.95 -1.07
C ILE A 461 -24.02 -13.22 -2.15
N ALA A 462 -22.69 -13.24 -2.01
CA ALA A 462 -21.84 -12.63 -3.01
C ALA A 462 -21.75 -13.51 -4.27
N ASP A 463 -22.12 -12.95 -5.41
CA ASP A 463 -21.86 -13.49 -6.74
C ASP A 463 -20.51 -13.00 -7.28
N ALA A 464 -20.05 -13.58 -8.39
CA ALA A 464 -18.80 -13.22 -9.02
C ALA A 464 -18.98 -12.87 -10.51
N PHE A 465 -18.44 -11.72 -10.90
CA PHE A 465 -18.04 -11.44 -12.28
C PHE A 465 -16.59 -11.88 -12.46
N ILE A 466 -16.34 -12.74 -13.44
CA ILE A 466 -15.06 -13.41 -13.64
C ILE A 466 -14.56 -13.10 -15.03
N TYR A 467 -13.31 -12.64 -15.13
CA TYR A 467 -12.59 -12.45 -16.37
C TYR A 467 -11.45 -13.46 -16.49
N MET A 468 -11.44 -14.23 -17.57
CA MET A 468 -10.48 -15.29 -17.79
C MET A 468 -10.00 -15.32 -19.24
N ILE A 469 -8.78 -15.82 -19.47
CA ILE A 469 -8.24 -16.01 -20.83
C ILE A 469 -8.17 -17.51 -21.12
N ASN A 470 -8.50 -17.90 -22.35
CA ASN A 470 -8.32 -19.27 -22.81
C ASN A 470 -6.90 -19.45 -23.32
N ASN A 471 -6.13 -20.34 -22.70
CA ASN A 471 -4.73 -20.56 -23.01
C ASN A 471 -4.50 -21.19 -24.39
N LYS A 472 -5.53 -21.77 -25.02
CA LYS A 472 -5.45 -22.33 -26.39
C LYS A 472 -5.80 -21.32 -27.47
N THR A 473 -6.77 -20.45 -27.20
CA THR A 473 -7.21 -19.41 -28.12
C THR A 473 -6.81 -18.07 -27.53
N GLN A 474 -5.52 -17.73 -27.66
CA GLN A 474 -4.93 -16.52 -27.08
C GLN A 474 -5.54 -15.21 -27.58
N ASN A 475 -6.53 -15.27 -28.48
CA ASN A 475 -7.11 -14.10 -29.12
C ASN A 475 -8.49 -13.72 -28.59
N ARG A 476 -9.03 -14.48 -27.62
CA ARG A 476 -10.34 -14.21 -27.02
C ARG A 476 -10.33 -14.44 -25.53
N SER A 477 -10.98 -13.53 -24.82
CA SER A 477 -11.21 -13.66 -23.38
C SER A 477 -12.64 -14.13 -23.12
N THR A 478 -12.84 -14.80 -21.99
CA THR A 478 -14.15 -15.22 -21.51
C THR A 478 -14.53 -14.40 -20.28
N LEU A 479 -15.75 -13.87 -20.30
CA LEU A 479 -16.40 -13.29 -19.14
C LEU A 479 -17.46 -14.28 -18.64
N ALA A 480 -17.51 -14.48 -17.34
CA ALA A 480 -18.54 -15.31 -16.71
C ALA A 480 -19.18 -14.55 -15.54
N ILE A 481 -20.47 -14.82 -15.35
CA ILE A 481 -21.23 -14.44 -14.17
C ILE A 481 -21.52 -15.75 -13.45
N ALA A 482 -21.14 -15.83 -12.19
CA ALA A 482 -21.36 -17.00 -11.36
C ALA A 482 -22.11 -16.61 -10.10
N LEU A 483 -23.20 -17.31 -9.79
CA LEU A 483 -23.98 -17.06 -8.59
C LEU A 483 -23.34 -17.77 -7.41
N GLY A 484 -23.21 -17.04 -6.30
CA GLY A 484 -22.76 -17.61 -5.04
C GLY A 484 -23.83 -18.50 -4.42
N ASN A 485 -23.45 -19.31 -3.45
CA ASN A 485 -24.40 -20.03 -2.61
C ASN A 485 -23.94 -20.06 -1.15
N THR A 486 -24.81 -20.57 -0.26
CA THR A 486 -24.58 -20.59 1.19
C THR A 486 -23.40 -21.47 1.62
N SER A 487 -22.95 -22.40 0.77
CA SER A 487 -21.72 -23.18 1.01
C SER A 487 -20.44 -22.41 0.65
N GLY A 488 -20.57 -21.20 0.08
CA GLY A 488 -19.44 -20.41 -0.40
C GLY A 488 -18.83 -20.96 -1.69
N THR A 489 -19.61 -21.69 -2.51
CA THR A 489 -19.21 -22.12 -3.85
C THR A 489 -20.00 -21.34 -4.91
N TYR A 490 -19.59 -21.49 -6.17
CA TYR A 490 -20.17 -20.78 -7.30
C TYR A 490 -20.84 -21.73 -8.28
N LYS A 491 -21.91 -21.26 -8.93
CA LYS A 491 -22.56 -21.93 -10.05
C LYS A 491 -22.63 -20.99 -11.24
N LEU A 492 -22.37 -21.52 -12.44
CA LEU A 492 -22.42 -20.73 -13.67
C LEU A 492 -23.83 -20.19 -13.90
N HIS A 493 -23.93 -18.88 -14.08
CA HIS A 493 -25.16 -18.20 -14.46
C HIS A 493 -25.20 -17.95 -15.96
N SER A 494 -24.17 -17.24 -16.46
CA SER A 494 -24.09 -16.77 -17.83
C SER A 494 -22.62 -16.59 -18.20
N SER A 495 -22.25 -16.80 -19.46
CA SER A 495 -20.86 -16.58 -19.93
C SER A 495 -20.84 -16.07 -21.35
N ASN A 496 -19.81 -15.30 -21.70
CA ASN A 496 -19.61 -14.74 -23.02
C ASN A 496 -18.12 -14.78 -23.41
N ASN A 497 -17.83 -15.28 -24.61
CA ASN A 497 -16.49 -15.38 -25.20
C ASN A 497 -16.34 -14.56 -26.51
N ASN A 498 -17.29 -13.69 -26.80
CA ASN A 498 -17.41 -12.88 -28.03
C ASN A 498 -17.36 -11.37 -27.76
N LEU A 499 -17.14 -10.94 -26.51
CA LEU A 499 -17.10 -9.52 -26.16
C LEU A 499 -15.69 -8.91 -26.23
N ILE A 500 -14.67 -9.71 -25.95
CA ILE A 500 -13.29 -9.23 -25.81
C ILE A 500 -12.40 -10.06 -26.71
N PHE A 501 -11.83 -9.38 -27.69
CA PHE A 501 -10.84 -9.93 -28.61
C PHE A 501 -9.53 -9.21 -28.40
N HIS A 502 -8.44 -9.93 -28.58
CA HIS A 502 -7.09 -9.40 -28.60
C HIS A 502 -6.23 -10.20 -29.56
N ASP A 503 -5.13 -9.63 -30.06
CA ASP A 503 -4.12 -10.37 -30.80
C ASP A 503 -3.02 -10.79 -29.82
N GLN A 504 -2.16 -9.84 -29.45
CA GLN A 504 -0.98 -10.10 -28.65
C GLN A 504 -1.15 -9.73 -27.17
N ASN A 505 -2.06 -8.80 -26.84
CA ASN A 505 -2.15 -8.21 -25.51
C ASN A 505 -3.57 -8.13 -24.98
N ASP A 506 -3.74 -8.59 -23.75
CA ASP A 506 -4.97 -8.56 -22.97
C ASP A 506 -5.41 -7.10 -22.73
N PRO A 507 -6.59 -6.66 -23.22
CA PRO A 507 -7.04 -5.29 -23.03
C PRO A 507 -7.44 -5.09 -21.57
N LEU A 508 -7.07 -3.95 -21.01
CA LEU A 508 -7.54 -3.57 -19.70
C LEU A 508 -9.08 -3.55 -19.69
N THR A 509 -9.67 -4.01 -18.58
CA THR A 509 -11.12 -3.99 -18.39
C THR A 509 -11.49 -3.60 -16.97
N THR A 510 -12.65 -2.97 -16.82
CA THR A 510 -13.26 -2.65 -15.52
C THR A 510 -14.74 -3.00 -15.52
N ILE A 511 -15.26 -3.36 -14.34
CA ILE A 511 -16.67 -3.69 -14.15
C ILE A 511 -17.22 -2.82 -13.03
N ASP A 512 -18.24 -2.02 -13.34
CA ASP A 512 -18.97 -1.18 -12.40
C ASP A 512 -20.36 -1.78 -12.13
N ILE A 513 -20.55 -2.36 -10.96
CA ILE A 513 -21.79 -3.05 -10.58
C ILE A 513 -22.70 -2.09 -9.81
N ASN A 514 -23.99 -2.06 -10.09
CA ASN A 514 -24.95 -1.28 -9.31
C ASN A 514 -26.23 -2.08 -9.09
N LYS A 515 -27.15 -1.53 -8.29
CA LYS A 515 -28.41 -2.20 -7.91
C LYS A 515 -29.32 -2.63 -9.08
N ASN A 516 -29.06 -2.16 -10.30
CA ASN A 516 -29.85 -2.44 -11.48
C ASN A 516 -29.11 -3.32 -12.51
N GLY A 517 -27.82 -3.61 -12.33
CA GLY A 517 -27.01 -4.32 -13.34
C GLY A 517 -25.55 -3.89 -13.27
N PHE A 518 -24.84 -3.91 -14.40
CA PHE A 518 -23.42 -3.56 -14.44
C PHE A 518 -23.03 -2.81 -15.71
N GLN A 519 -21.87 -2.16 -15.68
CA GLN A 519 -21.21 -1.62 -16.88
C GLN A 519 -19.84 -2.28 -17.01
N LEU A 520 -19.58 -2.90 -18.15
CA LEU A 520 -18.26 -3.38 -18.55
C LEU A 520 -17.58 -2.28 -19.37
N SER A 521 -16.39 -1.86 -18.96
CA SER A 521 -15.52 -1.01 -19.78
C SER A 521 -14.34 -1.82 -20.32
N ILE A 522 -14.01 -1.67 -21.59
CA ILE A 522 -12.89 -2.32 -22.28
C ILE A 522 -12.00 -1.22 -22.87
N PHE A 523 -10.71 -1.27 -22.57
CA PHE A 523 -9.75 -0.26 -22.98
C PHE A 523 -8.74 -0.89 -23.94
N TYR A 524 -8.81 -0.50 -25.21
CA TYR A 524 -7.88 -0.88 -26.28
C TYR A 524 -6.80 0.18 -26.52
N SER A 525 -6.58 1.06 -25.53
CA SER A 525 -5.63 2.17 -25.57
C SER A 525 -4.41 1.95 -24.67
N GLY A 526 -4.10 0.69 -24.33
CA GLY A 526 -2.94 0.33 -23.51
C GLY A 526 -1.65 0.28 -24.34
N TYR A 527 -0.50 0.31 -23.67
CA TYR A 527 0.86 0.33 -24.23
C TYR A 527 1.12 -0.74 -25.29
N TYR A 528 0.32 -1.81 -25.36
CA TYR A 528 0.56 -2.94 -26.24
C TYR A 528 -0.64 -3.42 -27.08
N THR A 529 -1.77 -2.70 -27.11
CA THR A 529 -2.94 -3.12 -27.90
C THR A 529 -2.86 -2.64 -29.37
N HIS A 530 -2.14 -3.37 -30.23
CA HIS A 530 -2.32 -3.33 -31.70
C HIS A 530 -3.32 -4.43 -32.13
N PRO A 531 -4.15 -4.30 -33.18
CA PRO A 531 -4.25 -3.22 -34.19
C PRO A 531 -5.45 -2.27 -34.02
N TYR A 532 -6.17 -2.32 -32.89
CA TYR A 532 -7.35 -1.47 -32.69
C TYR A 532 -6.93 -0.03 -32.36
N GLU A 533 -7.44 0.94 -33.12
CA GLU A 533 -7.37 2.38 -32.81
C GLU A 533 -7.66 2.58 -31.31
N ASN A 534 -6.80 3.32 -30.58
CA ASN A 534 -6.85 3.57 -29.14
C ASN A 534 -8.27 3.86 -28.60
N CYS A 535 -9.16 2.90 -28.40
CA CYS A 535 -10.57 3.16 -28.14
C CYS A 535 -11.05 2.55 -26.84
N ILE A 536 -12.13 3.12 -26.31
CA ILE A 536 -12.75 2.66 -25.07
C ILE A 536 -14.20 2.30 -25.35
N PHE A 537 -14.57 1.08 -24.99
CA PHE A 537 -15.96 0.62 -25.01
C PHE A 537 -16.54 0.62 -23.61
N LYS A 538 -17.80 1.05 -23.51
CA LYS A 538 -18.61 0.93 -22.30
C LYS A 538 -19.93 0.26 -22.65
N LEU A 539 -20.13 -0.95 -22.14
CA LEU A 539 -21.30 -1.78 -22.36
C LEU A 539 -22.12 -1.82 -21.08
N LYS A 540 -23.33 -1.27 -21.12
CA LYS A 540 -24.22 -1.19 -19.96
C LYS A 540 -25.29 -2.26 -20.02
N TYR A 541 -25.33 -3.06 -18.98
CA TYR A 541 -26.25 -4.16 -18.79
C TYR A 541 -27.22 -3.87 -17.66
N LEU A 542 -28.49 -4.23 -17.87
CA LEU A 542 -29.54 -4.20 -16.86
C LEU A 542 -29.91 -5.64 -16.49
N TYR A 543 -30.01 -5.95 -15.21
CA TYR A 543 -30.55 -7.23 -14.78
C TYR A 543 -32.06 -7.26 -15.01
N ASN A 544 -32.54 -8.24 -15.78
CA ASN A 544 -33.94 -8.44 -16.08
C ASN A 544 -34.44 -9.64 -15.29
N HIS A 545 -35.29 -9.38 -14.30
CA HIS A 545 -35.82 -10.38 -13.38
C HIS A 545 -36.75 -11.40 -14.07
N ASP A 546 -37.44 -11.03 -15.15
CA ASP A 546 -38.39 -11.92 -15.83
C ASP A 546 -37.68 -13.06 -16.56
N ILE A 547 -36.48 -12.78 -17.07
CA ILE A 547 -35.64 -13.74 -17.79
C ILE A 547 -34.47 -14.26 -16.95
N ASN A 548 -34.26 -13.69 -15.76
CA ASN A 548 -33.15 -14.01 -14.87
C ASN A 548 -31.79 -13.93 -15.59
N ASP A 549 -31.52 -12.83 -16.30
CA ASP A 549 -30.24 -12.58 -17.00
C ASP A 549 -30.04 -11.07 -17.23
N PHE A 550 -28.88 -10.70 -17.77
CA PHE A 550 -28.49 -9.33 -18.05
C PHE A 550 -28.74 -8.96 -19.50
N GLN A 551 -29.46 -7.87 -19.72
CA GLN A 551 -29.75 -7.31 -21.04
C GLN A 551 -28.83 -6.12 -21.33
N LEU A 552 -28.16 -6.13 -22.48
CA LEU A 552 -27.44 -4.97 -23.00
C LEU A 552 -28.46 -3.87 -23.37
N ILE A 553 -28.34 -2.71 -22.73
CA ILE A 553 -29.23 -1.56 -22.98
C ILE A 553 -28.51 -0.41 -23.69
N GLN A 554 -27.19 -0.34 -23.60
CA GLN A 554 -26.40 0.75 -24.15
C GLN A 554 -24.96 0.32 -24.43
N GLU A 555 -24.44 0.75 -25.57
CA GLU A 555 -23.03 0.68 -25.95
C GLU A 555 -22.53 2.11 -26.20
N THR A 556 -21.38 2.46 -25.63
CA THR A 556 -20.70 3.73 -25.85
C THR A 556 -19.28 3.45 -26.30
N LYS A 557 -18.89 4.01 -27.45
CA LYS A 557 -17.53 3.96 -27.99
C LYS A 557 -16.90 5.33 -27.88
N LEU A 558 -15.67 5.38 -27.41
CA LEU A 558 -14.87 6.61 -27.28
C LEU A 558 -13.61 6.43 -28.12
N ILE A 559 -13.33 7.37 -29.00
CA ILE A 559 -12.25 7.32 -29.99
C ILE A 559 -11.44 8.61 -29.90
N PRO A 560 -10.13 8.57 -29.68
CA PRO A 560 -9.29 9.75 -29.68
C PRO A 560 -9.18 10.28 -31.10
N SER A 561 -9.25 11.60 -31.22
CA SER A 561 -8.92 12.33 -32.43
C SER A 561 -7.41 12.25 -32.68
N SER A 562 -7.01 12.00 -33.92
CA SER A 562 -5.60 11.96 -34.30
C SER A 562 -4.90 13.32 -34.18
N ASP A 563 -5.66 14.41 -34.13
CA ASP A 563 -5.14 15.74 -34.48
C ASP A 563 -5.07 16.72 -33.29
N ASP A 564 -5.81 16.49 -32.19
CA ASP A 564 -5.97 17.50 -31.13
C ASP A 564 -6.20 16.96 -29.70
N SER A 565 -5.90 15.68 -29.44
CA SER A 565 -6.12 15.04 -28.12
C SER A 565 -7.58 15.05 -27.62
N SER A 566 -8.54 15.46 -28.47
CA SER A 566 -9.97 15.37 -28.17
C SER A 566 -10.49 13.96 -28.39
N TRP A 567 -11.72 13.69 -27.94
CA TRP A 567 -12.34 12.37 -28.08
C TRP A 567 -13.72 12.46 -28.72
N LYS A 568 -13.97 11.59 -29.70
CA LYS A 568 -15.30 11.38 -30.29
C LYS A 568 -16.06 10.32 -29.51
N LYS A 569 -17.36 10.55 -29.31
CA LYS A 569 -18.28 9.60 -28.69
C LYS A 569 -19.31 9.08 -29.69
N GLU A 570 -19.45 7.78 -29.78
CA GLU A 570 -20.54 7.10 -30.50
C GLU A 570 -21.41 6.33 -29.50
N LEU A 571 -22.72 6.47 -29.62
CA LEU A 571 -23.69 5.93 -28.65
C LEU A 571 -24.75 5.09 -29.38
N LYS A 572 -24.96 3.87 -28.93
CA LYS A 572 -26.03 2.98 -29.40
C LYS A 572 -26.90 2.55 -28.23
N ILE A 573 -28.22 2.65 -28.39
CA ILE A 573 -29.21 2.31 -27.36
C ILE A 573 -30.07 1.17 -27.88
N TYR A 574 -30.20 0.11 -27.08
CA TYR A 574 -30.95 -1.09 -27.43
C TYR A 574 -32.30 -1.09 -26.70
N LYS A 575 -33.34 -0.53 -27.35
CA LYS A 575 -34.68 -0.39 -26.74
C LYS A 575 -35.62 -1.57 -27.03
N THR A 576 -35.53 -2.17 -28.21
CA THR A 576 -36.51 -3.15 -28.71
C THR A 576 -35.90 -4.52 -28.96
N ASN A 577 -34.62 -4.58 -29.33
CA ASN A 577 -33.91 -5.84 -29.53
C ASN A 577 -33.24 -6.24 -28.22
N MET A 578 -33.75 -7.29 -27.59
CA MET A 578 -33.18 -7.84 -26.37
C MET A 578 -31.91 -8.61 -26.73
N ILE A 579 -30.76 -8.05 -26.35
CA ILE A 579 -29.46 -8.72 -26.46
C ILE A 579 -29.06 -9.13 -25.04
N LEU A 580 -29.02 -10.43 -24.79
CA LEU A 580 -28.60 -10.97 -23.48
C LEU A 580 -27.09 -10.96 -23.38
N PHE A 581 -26.56 -11.00 -22.17
CA PHE A 581 -25.13 -10.99 -21.91
C PHE A 581 -24.41 -12.13 -22.66
N LYS A 582 -24.92 -13.36 -22.57
CA LYS A 582 -24.38 -14.52 -23.31
C LYS A 582 -24.36 -14.34 -24.83
N ASP A 583 -25.31 -13.58 -25.35
CA ASP A 583 -25.51 -13.35 -26.79
C ASP A 583 -24.90 -12.02 -27.24
N SER A 584 -24.24 -11.26 -26.34
CA SER A 584 -23.70 -9.94 -26.65
C SER A 584 -22.43 -10.03 -27.49
N TRP A 585 -22.25 -9.05 -28.37
CA TRP A 585 -21.05 -8.87 -29.18
C TRP A 585 -20.69 -7.39 -29.21
N HIS A 586 -19.45 -7.09 -29.58
CA HIS A 586 -19.02 -5.72 -29.78
C HIS A 586 -18.89 -5.40 -31.30
N SER A 587 -19.42 -4.25 -31.70
CA SER A 587 -19.63 -3.81 -33.09
C SER A 587 -18.38 -3.71 -33.98
N GLN A 588 -17.16 -3.56 -33.47
CA GLN A 588 -15.95 -3.59 -34.31
C GLN A 588 -15.51 -5.00 -34.71
N LEU A 589 -16.15 -6.03 -34.17
CA LEU A 589 -15.85 -7.43 -34.44
C LEU A 589 -16.77 -8.03 -35.50
N SER A 590 -17.78 -7.28 -35.96
CA SER A 590 -18.62 -7.66 -37.11
C SER A 590 -17.98 -7.22 -38.42
N THR A 591 -16.82 -7.79 -38.77
CA THR A 591 -16.43 -7.84 -40.19
C THR A 591 -16.97 -9.08 -40.88
N GLU A 592 -17.56 -10.03 -40.14
CA GLU A 592 -18.27 -11.18 -40.72
C GLU A 592 -19.52 -11.52 -39.90
N ASN A 593 -20.68 -11.13 -40.45
CA ASN A 593 -21.91 -11.93 -40.49
C ASN A 593 -22.90 -11.27 -41.45
#